data_AF-A0A1J5F0F1-F1
#
_entry.id   AF-A0A1J5F0F1-F1
#
_cell.length_a   1.000
_cell.length_b   1.000
_cell.length_c   1.000
_cell.angle_alpha   90.00
_cell.angle_beta   90.00
_cell.angle_gamma   90.00
#
_symmetry.space_group_name_H-M   'P 1'
#
loop_
_entity.id
_entity.type
_entity.pdbx_description
1 polymer ?
#
loop_
_entity_poly.entity_id
_entity_poly.type
_entity_poly.pdbx_seq_one_letter_code
_entity_poly.pdbx_strand_id
1 'polypeptide(L)'
;MEKIRLKLKAYDHRVLDRSVASIVEAVKRTGAAIRGPIPLPTKIRKYTVLKSVHVNKKAREQFEIRMHARVIDIVSATPETVDALMKLDLAPEVDVEVRSMDK
;
A
#
# COMPACT_ATOMS: atom_id res chain seq x y z
N MET A 1 16.36 -4.59 18.63
CA MET A 1 15.68 -5.19 17.47
C MET A 1 14.64 -4.19 17.02
N GLU A 2 15.00 -3.42 16.01
CA GLU A 2 14.10 -2.43 15.42
C GLU A 2 13.09 -3.17 14.53
N LYS A 3 11.81 -2.95 14.82
CA LYS A 3 10.71 -3.47 14.02
C LYS A 3 10.26 -2.38 13.07
N ILE A 4 10.33 -2.63 11.78
CA ILE A 4 9.87 -1.68 10.78
C ILE A 4 8.51 -2.15 10.26
N ARG A 5 7.52 -1.26 10.28
CA ARG A 5 6.23 -1.47 9.66
C ARG A 5 6.13 -0.64 8.38
N LEU A 6 5.95 -1.33 7.27
CA LEU A 6 5.69 -0.73 5.96
C LEU A 6 4.19 -0.81 5.69
N LYS A 7 3.59 0.33 5.37
CA LYS A 7 2.20 0.41 4.93
C LYS A 7 2.15 0.95 3.51
N LEU A 8 1.71 0.10 2.60
CA LEU A 8 1.61 0.40 1.18
C LEU A 8 0.15 0.72 0.85
N LYS A 9 -0.09 1.77 0.10
CA LYS A 9 -1.43 2.17 -0.36
C LYS A 9 -1.40 2.46 -1.86
N ALA A 10 -2.43 2.04 -2.58
CA ALA A 10 -2.60 2.37 -3.99
C ALA A 10 -4.07 2.35 -4.40
N TYR A 11 -4.37 2.95 -5.54
CA TYR A 11 -5.69 2.88 -6.17
C TYR A 11 -5.88 1.57 -6.96
N ASP A 12 -4.83 1.06 -7.61
CA ASP A 12 -4.85 -0.25 -8.27
C ASP A 12 -4.16 -1.32 -7.42
N HIS A 13 -4.87 -2.42 -7.17
CA HIS A 13 -4.34 -3.58 -6.46
C HIS A 13 -3.26 -4.33 -7.25
N ARG A 14 -3.30 -4.33 -8.58
CA ARG A 14 -2.34 -5.12 -9.40
C ARG A 14 -0.93 -4.58 -9.25
N VAL A 15 -0.79 -3.25 -9.32
CA VAL A 15 0.48 -2.56 -9.16
C VAL A 15 0.96 -2.70 -7.72
N LEU A 16 0.05 -2.57 -6.74
CA LEU A 16 0.35 -2.76 -5.33
C LEU A 16 0.90 -4.16 -5.02
N ASP A 17 0.24 -5.20 -5.52
CA ASP A 17 0.64 -6.59 -5.27
C ASP A 17 1.97 -6.91 -5.96
N ARG A 18 2.25 -6.33 -7.14
CA ARG A 18 3.57 -6.41 -7.80
C ARG A 18 4.66 -5.75 -6.97
N SER A 19 4.43 -4.53 -6.48
CA SER A 19 5.39 -3.82 -5.62
C SER A 19 5.64 -4.56 -4.31
N VAL A 20 4.59 -5.10 -3.70
CA VAL A 20 4.68 -5.94 -2.50
C VAL A 20 5.55 -7.18 -2.77
N ALA A 21 5.37 -7.85 -3.90
CA ALA A 21 6.16 -9.01 -4.26
C ALA A 21 7.65 -8.66 -4.39
N SER A 22 7.97 -7.56 -5.07
CA SER A 22 9.34 -7.06 -5.20
C SER A 22 9.98 -6.73 -3.84
N ILE A 23 9.25 -6.08 -2.93
CA ILE A 23 9.73 -5.79 -1.57
C ILE A 23 9.98 -7.08 -0.80
N VAL A 24 9.04 -8.03 -0.85
CA VAL A 24 9.18 -9.31 -0.15
C VAL A 24 10.38 -10.09 -0.68
N GLU A 25 10.63 -10.07 -1.98
CA GLU A 25 11.79 -10.73 -2.57
C GLU A 25 13.11 -10.05 -2.13
N ALA A 26 13.17 -8.72 -2.15
CA ALA A 26 14.35 -7.97 -1.71
C ALA A 26 14.70 -8.24 -0.24
N VAL A 27 13.70 -8.24 0.64
CA VAL A 27 13.91 -8.47 2.08
C VAL A 27 14.25 -9.95 2.36
N LYS A 28 13.77 -10.89 1.54
CA LYS A 28 14.23 -12.29 1.60
C LYS A 28 15.69 -12.46 1.19
N ARG A 29 16.17 -11.71 0.19
CA ARG A 29 17.58 -11.76 -0.24
C ARG A 29 18.54 -11.28 0.86
N THR A 30 18.13 -10.29 1.66
CA THR A 30 18.94 -9.78 2.78
C THR A 30 18.84 -10.63 4.06
N GLY A 31 18.01 -11.69 4.06
CA GLY A 31 17.89 -12.61 5.20
C GLY A 31 17.09 -12.09 6.39
N ALA A 32 16.36 -10.98 6.24
CA ALA A 32 15.54 -10.42 7.32
C ALA A 32 14.23 -11.20 7.49
N ALA A 33 13.79 -11.36 8.74
CA ALA A 33 12.55 -12.05 9.07
C ALA A 33 11.33 -11.15 8.78
N ILE A 34 10.46 -11.61 7.89
CA ILE A 34 9.27 -10.88 7.41
C ILE A 34 8.00 -11.51 7.97
N ARG A 35 7.07 -10.68 8.44
CA ARG A 35 5.67 -11.04 8.55
C ARG A 35 5.01 -10.68 7.22
N GLY A 36 4.57 -11.73 6.50
CA GLY A 36 4.12 -11.66 5.12
C GLY A 36 3.07 -10.57 4.83
N PRO A 37 2.83 -10.25 3.56
CA PRO A 37 1.98 -9.13 3.20
C PRO A 37 0.54 -9.35 3.69
N ILE A 38 0.15 -8.55 4.69
CA ILE A 38 -1.18 -8.61 5.29
C ILE A 38 -2.11 -7.69 4.49
N PRO A 39 -3.16 -8.23 3.84
CA PRO A 39 -4.14 -7.41 3.16
C PRO A 39 -5.00 -6.68 4.19
N LEU A 40 -5.00 -5.35 4.15
CA LEU A 40 -5.95 -4.57 4.92
C LEU A 40 -7.27 -4.41 4.14
N PRO A 41 -8.40 -4.24 4.85
CA PRO A 41 -9.68 -3.95 4.21
C PRO A 41 -9.59 -2.73 3.30
N THR A 42 -10.11 -2.87 2.09
CA THR A 42 -10.14 -1.80 1.09
C THR A 42 -11.11 -0.72 1.53
N LYS A 43 -10.64 0.53 1.63
CA LYS A 43 -11.52 1.65 1.95
C LYS A 43 -12.18 2.14 0.67
N ILE A 44 -13.51 2.08 0.63
CA ILE A 44 -14.31 2.51 -0.52
C ILE A 44 -15.00 3.82 -0.14
N ARG A 45 -14.70 4.91 -0.86
CA ARG A 45 -15.40 6.18 -0.76
C ARG A 45 -16.33 6.32 -1.95
N LYS A 46 -17.63 6.38 -1.72
CA LYS A 46 -18.65 6.49 -2.76
C LYS A 46 -19.16 7.93 -2.85
N TYR A 47 -19.26 8.45 -4.06
CA TYR A 47 -19.79 9.76 -4.38
C TYR A 47 -20.95 9.59 -5.35
N THR A 48 -22.05 10.29 -5.10
CA THR A 48 -23.21 10.27 -6.00
C THR A 48 -23.50 11.69 -6.44
N VAL A 49 -23.43 11.92 -7.75
CA VAL A 49 -23.69 13.23 -8.35
C VAL A 49 -24.90 13.13 -9.28
N LEU A 50 -25.52 14.28 -9.56
CA LEU A 50 -26.54 14.36 -10.60
C LEU A 50 -25.87 14.34 -11.96
N LYS A 51 -26.40 13.52 -12.88
CA LYS A 51 -25.89 13.46 -14.25
C LYS A 51 -26.28 14.70 -15.05
N SER A 52 -27.43 15.29 -14.73
CA SER A 52 -27.91 16.53 -15.35
C SER A 52 -27.66 17.73 -14.46
N VAL A 53 -27.32 18.86 -15.08
CA VAL A 53 -27.16 20.16 -14.42
C VAL A 53 -28.49 20.79 -13.99
N HIS A 54 -29.62 20.39 -14.59
CA HIS A 54 -30.93 21.00 -14.32
C HIS A 54 -32.08 19.97 -14.29
N VAL A 55 -32.97 20.13 -13.30
CA VAL A 55 -34.29 19.46 -13.11
C VAL A 55 -34.30 17.93 -12.94
N ASN A 56 -33.37 17.17 -13.52
CA ASN A 56 -33.44 15.70 -13.49
C ASN A 56 -32.79 15.06 -12.26
N LYS A 57 -33.53 14.99 -11.14
CA LYS A 57 -33.07 14.42 -9.84
C LYS A 57 -32.91 12.88 -9.85
N LYS A 58 -33.62 12.18 -10.74
CA LYS A 58 -33.63 10.70 -10.83
C LYS A 58 -32.40 10.17 -11.57
N ALA A 59 -31.81 10.97 -12.46
CA ALA A 59 -30.57 10.64 -13.14
C ALA A 59 -29.36 10.90 -12.21
N ARG A 60 -28.90 9.84 -11.51
CA ARG A 60 -27.73 9.87 -10.64
C ARG A 60 -26.60 9.02 -11.20
N GLU A 61 -25.38 9.50 -11.04
CA GLU A 61 -24.16 8.76 -11.38
C GLU A 61 -23.38 8.48 -10.10
N GLN A 62 -22.91 7.25 -9.96
CA GLN A 62 -22.18 6.79 -8.80
C GLN A 62 -20.72 6.58 -9.17
N PHE A 63 -19.84 7.31 -8.48
CA PHE A 63 -18.41 7.15 -8.57
C PHE A 63 -17.89 6.58 -7.26
N GLU A 64 -16.77 5.85 -7.33
CA GLU A 64 -16.09 5.41 -6.14
C GLU A 64 -14.57 5.52 -6.27
N ILE A 65 -13.94 5.80 -5.15
CA ILE A 65 -12.50 5.76 -4.99
C ILE A 65 -12.21 4.58 -4.07
N ARG A 66 -11.48 3.60 -4.58
CA ARG A 66 -11.02 2.43 -3.82
C ARG A 66 -9.57 2.64 -3.42
N MET A 67 -9.31 2.56 -2.12
CA MET A 67 -7.95 2.57 -1.57
C MET A 67 -7.61 1.17 -1.09
N HIS A 68 -6.70 0.52 -1.79
CA HIS A 68 -6.13 -0.76 -1.40
C HIS A 68 -4.94 -0.52 -0.48
N ALA A 69 -4.87 -1.28 0.62
CA ALA A 69 -3.78 -1.16 1.57
C ALA A 69 -3.20 -2.54 1.91
N ARG A 70 -1.87 -2.60 2.02
CA ARG A 70 -1.11 -3.77 2.44
C ARG A 70 -0.16 -3.35 3.55
N VAL A 71 0.05 -4.23 4.52
CA VAL A 71 1.03 -4.02 5.59
C VAL A 71 2.05 -5.14 5.56
N ILE A 72 3.32 -4.77 5.68
CA ILE A 72 4.45 -5.70 5.81
C ILE A 72 5.19 -5.30 7.09
N ASP A 73 5.38 -6.25 7.99
CA ASP A 73 6.17 -6.03 9.21
C ASP A 73 7.51 -6.76 9.08
N ILE A 74 8.62 -6.04 9.25
CA ILE A 74 9.97 -6.61 9.29
C ILE A 74 10.36 -6.72 10.76
N VAL A 75 10.62 -7.95 11.23
CA VAL A 75 10.85 -8.26 12.66
C VAL A 75 12.29 -7.99 13.08
N SER A 76 13.24 -8.18 12.16
CA SER A 76 14.66 -7.93 12.38
C SER A 76 15.21 -7.17 11.19
N ALA A 77 15.28 -5.83 11.30
CA ALA A 77 15.91 -5.00 10.28
C ALA A 77 17.44 -5.05 10.43
N THR A 78 18.14 -5.44 9.36
CA THR A 78 19.58 -5.19 9.23
C THR A 78 19.81 -3.85 8.53
N PRO A 79 20.94 -3.15 8.77
CA PRO A 79 21.25 -1.89 8.07
C PRO A 79 21.21 -2.05 6.55
N GLU A 80 21.72 -3.18 6.04
CA GLU A 80 21.68 -3.56 4.63
C GLU A 80 20.24 -3.66 4.09
N THR A 81 19.29 -4.09 4.91
CA THR A 81 17.88 -4.17 4.53
C THR A 81 17.24 -2.78 4.41
N VAL A 82 17.62 -1.83 5.29
CA VAL A 82 17.12 -0.45 5.23
C VAL A 82 17.59 0.24 3.95
N ASP A 83 18.88 0.07 3.62
CA ASP A 83 19.46 0.62 2.40
C ASP A 83 18.86 0.01 1.13
N ALA A 84 18.58 -1.30 1.15
CA ALA A 84 17.93 -1.99 0.03
C ALA A 84 16.49 -1.52 -0.20
N LEU A 85 15.76 -1.18 0.87
CA LEU A 85 14.40 -0.65 0.78
C LEU A 85 14.36 0.77 0.19
N MET A 86 15.32 1.64 0.55
CA MET A 86 15.39 3.00 0.00
C MET A 86 15.82 3.03 -1.47
N LYS A 87 16.62 2.05 -1.91
CA LYS A 87 17.09 1.93 -3.30
C LYS A 87 16.10 1.24 -4.23
N LEU A 88 14.98 0.74 -3.70
CA LEU A 88 14.03 -0.02 -4.51
C LEU A 88 13.19 0.94 -5.38
N ASP A 89 13.24 0.74 -6.70
CA ASP A 89 12.37 1.47 -7.63
C ASP A 89 10.93 0.97 -7.52
N LEU A 90 10.13 1.72 -6.77
CA LEU A 90 8.70 1.47 -6.63
C LEU A 90 7.92 2.22 -7.71
N ALA A 91 6.80 1.64 -8.14
CA ALA A 91 5.91 2.29 -9.08
C ALA A 91 5.40 3.62 -8.47
N PRO A 92 5.32 4.70 -9.26
CA PRO A 92 4.96 6.04 -8.77
C PRO A 92 3.52 6.11 -8.20
N GLU A 93 2.70 5.11 -8.50
CA GLU A 93 1.30 5.01 -8.09
C GLU A 93 1.12 4.46 -6.66
N VAL A 94 2.20 3.95 -6.04
CA VAL A 94 2.18 3.32 -4.73
C VAL A 94 2.71 4.28 -3.67
N ASP A 95 1.85 4.64 -2.72
CA ASP A 95 2.21 5.40 -1.52
C ASP A 95 2.82 4.45 -0.47
N VAL A 96 4.00 4.79 0.03
CA VAL A 96 4.77 3.99 0.99
C VAL A 96 4.94 4.77 2.28
N GLU A 97 4.37 4.25 3.36
CA GLU A 97 4.50 4.83 4.69
C GLU A 97 5.38 3.91 5.55
N VAL A 98 6.54 4.42 5.96
CA VAL A 98 7.49 3.70 6.82
C VAL A 98 7.28 4.14 8.27
N ARG A 99 7.12 3.18 9.18
CA ARG A 99 7.07 3.44 10.63
C ARG A 99 8.10 2.58 11.34
N SER A 100 9.07 3.21 12.02
CA SER A 100 9.89 2.53 13.02
C SER A 100 9.06 2.30 14.27
N MET A 101 9.04 1.06 14.76
CA MET A 101 8.54 0.72 16.09
C MET A 101 9.74 0.52 17.01
N ASP A 102 10.23 1.63 17.55
CA ASP A 102 11.10 1.63 18.71
C ASP A 102 10.24 1.43 19.97
N LYS A 103 10.82 0.83 21.00
CA LYS A 103 10.12 0.55 22.27
C LYS A 103 9.43 1.79 22.83
#